data_AF-A0A3C0VSY2-F1
#
_entry.id   AF-A0A3C0VSY2-F1
#
_cell.length_a   1.000
_cell.length_b   1.000
_cell.length_c   1.000
_cell.angle_alpha   90.00
_cell.angle_beta   90.00
_cell.angle_gamma   90.00
#
_symmetry.space_group_name_H-M   'P 1'
#
loop_
_entity.id
_entity.type
_entity.pdbx_description
1 polymer ?
#
loop_
_entity_poly.entity_id
_entity_poly.type
_entity_poly.pdbx_seq_one_letter_code
_entity_poly.pdbx_strand_id
1 'polypeptide(L)'
;MEKKSAWEKYDAKTLKKVMKYGDDYVEFMSQCKTERECVNYFVDLIEKKGFKELVPGKIKKGSLKKGDKVYFINMNKAIFLFNIGSENIENGMNILGA
;
A
#
# COMPACT_ATOMS: atom_id res chain seq x y z
N MET A 1 3.63 5.89 -35.40
CA MET A 1 4.05 4.68 -34.67
C MET A 1 2.81 4.13 -33.96
N GLU A 2 2.41 2.90 -34.27
CA GLU A 2 1.18 2.30 -33.75
C GLU A 2 1.34 1.90 -32.27
N LYS A 3 0.39 2.30 -31.41
CA LYS A 3 0.42 1.98 -29.98
C LYS A 3 -0.09 0.55 -29.79
N LYS A 4 0.82 -0.41 -29.65
CA LYS A 4 0.49 -1.79 -29.27
C LYS A 4 -0.24 -1.84 -27.93
N SER A 5 -1.28 -2.67 -27.84
CA SER A 5 -2.02 -2.91 -26.61
C SER A 5 -1.14 -3.57 -25.53
N ALA A 6 -1.60 -3.56 -24.27
CA ALA A 6 -0.89 -4.25 -23.20
C ALA A 6 -0.85 -5.77 -23.43
N TRP A 7 -1.95 -6.35 -23.93
CA TRP A 7 -2.09 -7.77 -24.21
C TRP A 7 -1.12 -8.28 -25.27
N GLU A 8 -0.84 -7.49 -26.30
CA GLU A 8 0.14 -7.81 -27.34
C GLU A 8 1.60 -7.81 -26.84
N LYS A 9 1.87 -7.18 -25.68
CA LYS A 9 3.22 -7.05 -25.12
C LYS A 9 3.57 -8.15 -24.12
N TYR A 10 2.57 -8.89 -23.64
CA TYR A 10 2.77 -9.87 -22.59
C TYR A 10 3.21 -11.22 -23.15
N ASP A 11 4.26 -11.78 -22.55
CA ASP A 11 4.59 -13.20 -22.73
C ASP A 11 3.69 -14.08 -21.85
N ALA A 12 3.74 -15.40 -22.05
CA ALA A 12 2.92 -16.34 -21.29
C ALA A 12 3.12 -16.24 -19.76
N LYS A 13 4.35 -15.93 -19.32
CA LYS A 13 4.69 -15.77 -17.90
C LYS A 13 4.05 -14.51 -17.31
N THR A 14 4.08 -13.41 -18.04
CA THR A 14 3.49 -12.13 -17.63
C THR A 14 1.98 -12.22 -17.66
N LEU A 15 1.40 -12.86 -18.69
CA LEU A 15 -0.04 -13.11 -18.77
C LEU A 15 -0.55 -13.86 -17.54
N LYS A 16 0.16 -14.93 -17.11
CA LYS A 16 -0.20 -15.66 -15.89
C LYS A 16 -0.17 -14.79 -14.63
N LYS A 17 0.78 -13.86 -14.52
CA LYS A 17 0.86 -12.91 -13.40
C LYS A 17 -0.29 -11.91 -13.42
N VAL A 18 -0.66 -11.40 -14.61
CA VAL A 18 -1.77 -10.45 -14.79
C VAL A 18 -3.09 -11.11 -14.42
N MET A 19 -3.34 -12.35 -14.88
CA MET A 19 -4.56 -13.08 -14.51
C MET A 19 -4.63 -13.31 -13.00
N LYS A 20 -3.53 -13.77 -12.39
CA LYS A 20 -3.47 -13.93 -10.93
C LYS A 20 -3.71 -12.62 -10.19
N TYR A 21 -3.14 -11.51 -10.65
CA TYR A 21 -3.38 -10.20 -10.06
C TYR A 21 -4.86 -9.80 -10.13
N GLY A 22 -5.53 -10.11 -11.25
CA GLY A 22 -6.97 -9.93 -11.41
C GLY A 22 -7.78 -10.76 -10.41
N ASP A 23 -7.44 -12.03 -10.24
CA ASP A 23 -8.10 -12.91 -9.25
C ASP A 23 -7.91 -12.39 -7.82
N ASP A 24 -6.68 -12.00 -7.46
CA ASP A 24 -6.36 -11.44 -6.14
C ASP A 24 -7.14 -10.11 -5.90
N TYR A 25 -7.37 -9.31 -6.95
CA TYR A 25 -8.20 -8.09 -6.88
C TYR A 25 -9.68 -8.40 -6.70
N VAL A 26 -10.22 -9.41 -7.41
CA VAL A 26 -11.61 -9.85 -7.25
C VAL A 26 -11.87 -10.36 -5.83
N GLU A 27 -10.93 -11.10 -5.25
CA GLU A 27 -11.01 -11.56 -3.86
C GLU A 27 -11.03 -10.39 -2.87
N PHE A 28 -10.11 -9.42 -3.03
CA PHE A 28 -10.10 -8.21 -2.22
C PHE A 28 -11.44 -7.46 -2.26
N MET A 29 -11.96 -7.23 -3.47
CA MET A 29 -13.25 -6.56 -3.67
C MET A 29 -14.41 -7.37 -3.09
N SER A 30 -14.30 -8.70 -2.99
CA SER A 30 -15.32 -9.58 -2.41
C SER A 30 -15.33 -9.51 -0.89
N GLN A 31 -14.19 -9.31 -0.25
CA GLN A 31 -14.05 -9.20 1.21
C GLN A 31 -14.26 -7.77 1.74
N CYS A 32 -13.93 -6.76 0.95
CA CYS A 32 -13.91 -5.36 1.38
C CYS A 32 -15.04 -4.56 0.74
N LYS A 33 -16.22 -4.52 1.40
CA LYS A 33 -17.42 -3.83 0.89
C LYS A 33 -17.60 -2.43 1.49
N THR A 34 -16.97 -2.19 2.64
CA THR A 34 -17.05 -0.94 3.39
C THR A 34 -15.66 -0.37 3.70
N GLU A 35 -15.61 0.91 4.04
CA GLU A 35 -14.34 1.59 4.36
C GLU A 35 -13.62 0.94 5.54
N ARG A 36 -14.37 0.43 6.53
CA ARG A 36 -13.79 -0.23 7.72
C ARG A 36 -13.19 -1.58 7.39
N GLU A 37 -13.85 -2.36 6.52
CA GLU A 37 -13.32 -3.64 6.06
C GLU A 37 -12.05 -3.44 5.25
N CYS A 38 -12.00 -2.42 4.38
CA CYS A 38 -10.79 -2.04 3.67
C CYS A 38 -9.64 -1.75 4.65
N VAL A 39 -9.88 -0.91 5.67
CA VAL A 39 -8.84 -0.60 6.67
C VAL A 39 -8.37 -1.88 7.37
N ASN A 40 -9.27 -2.70 7.88
CA ASN A 40 -8.92 -3.95 8.57
C ASN A 40 -8.09 -4.89 7.66
N TYR A 41 -8.51 -5.08 6.41
CA TYR A 41 -7.79 -5.91 5.44
C TYR A 41 -6.36 -5.39 5.20
N PHE A 42 -6.20 -4.07 5.04
CA PHE A 42 -4.88 -3.49 4.82
C PHE A 42 -3.98 -3.59 6.04
N VAL A 43 -4.51 -3.40 7.26
CA VAL A 43 -3.76 -3.58 8.52
C VAL A 43 -3.19 -5.00 8.58
N ASP A 44 -4.02 -6.02 8.40
CA ASP A 44 -3.59 -7.42 8.43
C ASP A 44 -2.52 -7.73 7.37
N LEU A 45 -2.65 -7.13 6.18
CA LEU A 45 -1.71 -7.31 5.09
C LEU A 45 -0.36 -6.63 5.35
N ILE A 46 -0.37 -5.40 5.88
CA ILE A 46 0.84 -4.58 6.00
C ILE A 46 1.66 -4.95 7.24
N GLU A 47 1.01 -5.37 8.33
CA GLU A 47 1.73 -5.86 9.51
C GLU A 47 2.54 -7.11 9.20
N LYS A 48 2.00 -8.04 8.41
CA LYS A 48 2.74 -9.19 7.85
C LYS A 48 3.93 -8.78 6.98
N LYS A 49 3.90 -7.57 6.40
CA LYS A 49 4.98 -6.99 5.59
C LYS A 49 5.95 -6.11 6.40
N GLY A 50 5.82 -6.11 7.72
CA GLY A 50 6.71 -5.43 8.66
C GLY A 50 6.37 -3.96 8.92
N PHE A 51 5.15 -3.51 8.58
CA PHE A 51 4.68 -2.19 8.96
C PHE A 51 4.36 -2.11 10.46
N LYS A 52 4.53 -0.93 11.05
CA LYS A 52 4.21 -0.66 12.45
C LYS A 52 3.29 0.54 12.60
N GLU A 53 2.31 0.44 13.49
CA GLU A 53 1.36 1.52 13.74
C GLU A 53 2.04 2.70 14.47
N LEU A 54 1.77 3.91 13.98
CA LEU A 54 2.09 5.17 14.61
C LEU A 54 0.91 5.61 15.47
N VAL A 55 1.02 5.40 16.77
CA VAL A 55 0.00 5.86 17.73
C VAL A 55 0.31 7.29 18.16
N PRO A 56 -0.58 8.28 17.90
CA PRO A 56 -0.38 9.66 18.35
C PRO A 56 -0.10 9.73 19.85
N GLY A 57 0.89 10.55 20.24
CA GLY A 57 1.32 10.70 21.63
C GLY A 57 2.30 9.60 22.13
N LYS A 58 2.52 8.52 21.37
CA LYS A 58 3.53 7.48 21.72
C LYS A 58 4.83 7.60 20.92
N ILE A 59 4.90 8.54 19.98
CA ILE A 59 6.03 8.70 19.05
C ILE A 59 7.06 9.65 19.65
N LYS A 60 8.31 9.18 19.79
CA LYS A 60 9.43 10.02 20.20
C LYS A 60 10.02 10.76 18.99
N LYS A 61 10.40 12.02 19.16
CA LYS A 61 11.12 12.79 18.13
C LYS A 61 12.40 12.05 17.75
N GLY A 62 12.67 11.90 16.45
CA GLY A 62 13.84 11.21 15.92
C GLY A 62 13.79 9.67 15.98
N SER A 63 12.63 9.07 16.26
CA SER A 63 12.47 7.61 16.32
C SER A 63 12.38 6.91 14.95
N LEU A 64 12.07 7.67 13.89
CA LEU A 64 11.94 7.15 12.53
C LEU A 64 13.27 7.25 11.80
N LYS A 65 13.65 6.17 11.12
CA LYS A 65 14.87 6.08 10.31
C LYS A 65 14.56 5.60 8.90
N LYS A 66 15.53 5.81 8.00
CA LYS A 66 15.49 5.29 6.63
C LYS A 66 15.11 3.81 6.60
N GLY A 67 14.13 3.47 5.77
CA GLY A 67 13.66 2.10 5.56
C GLY A 67 12.57 1.66 6.53
N ASP A 68 12.24 2.46 7.55
CA ASP A 68 11.10 2.16 8.41
C ASP A 68 9.80 2.16 7.60
N LYS A 69 8.95 1.19 7.90
CA LYS A 69 7.62 1.03 7.32
C LYS A 69 6.61 1.28 8.42
N VAL A 70 5.85 2.35 8.30
CA VAL A 70 4.95 2.79 9.36
C VAL A 70 3.60 3.19 8.79
N TYR A 71 2.56 3.08 9.59
CA TYR A 71 1.21 3.42 9.16
C TYR A 71 0.43 4.14 10.26
N PHE A 72 -0.61 4.86 9.87
CA PHE A 72 -1.53 5.54 10.78
C PHE A 72 -2.98 5.28 10.34
N ILE A 73 -3.85 5.02 11.30
CA ILE A 73 -5.29 4.85 11.07
C ILE A 73 -6.03 6.08 11.59
N ASN A 74 -6.89 6.65 10.75
CA ASN A 74 -7.82 7.70 11.16
C ASN A 74 -9.23 7.14 11.32
N MET A 75 -9.75 7.13 12.55
CA MET A 75 -11.12 6.71 12.91
C MET A 75 -11.55 5.32 12.38
N ASN A 76 -10.60 4.44 12.08
CA ASN A 76 -10.80 3.16 11.39
C ASN A 76 -11.51 3.28 10.01
N LYS A 77 -11.36 4.43 9.34
CA LYS A 77 -11.99 4.70 8.03
C LYS A 77 -11.00 5.14 6.95
N ALA A 78 -9.82 5.56 7.36
CA ALA A 78 -8.72 5.87 6.44
C ALA A 78 -7.42 5.32 7.01
N ILE A 79 -6.53 4.92 6.11
CA ILE A 79 -5.21 4.41 6.43
C ILE A 79 -4.15 5.17 5.63
N PHE A 80 -3.07 5.56 6.30
CA PHE A 80 -1.93 6.25 5.71
C PHE A 80 -0.71 5.38 5.89
N LEU A 81 0.00 5.06 4.81
CA LEU A 81 1.18 4.20 4.84
C LEU A 81 2.40 5.00 4.38
N PHE A 82 3.50 4.84 5.11
CA PHE A 82 4.75 5.55 4.85
C PHE A 82 5.91 4.57 4.77
N ASN A 83 6.71 4.70 3.72
CA ASN A 83 8.05 4.12 3.63
C ASN A 83 9.05 5.26 3.82
N ILE A 84 9.76 5.29 4.95
CA ILE A 84 10.66 6.39 5.28
C ILE A 84 11.89 6.38 4.38
N GLY A 85 12.07 7.46 3.61
CA GLY A 85 13.19 7.64 2.68
C GLY A 85 14.51 8.00 3.38
N SER A 86 15.56 8.19 2.57
CA SER A 86 16.85 8.72 3.06
C SER A 86 16.90 10.24 3.13
N GLU A 87 16.07 10.93 2.36
CA GLU A 87 16.03 12.39 2.32
C GLU A 87 15.11 12.95 3.39
N ASN A 88 15.33 14.21 3.77
CA ASN A 88 14.45 14.91 4.69
C ASN A 88 13.06 15.04 4.07
N ILE A 89 12.02 14.83 4.88
CA ILE A 89 10.62 14.93 4.43
C ILE A 89 10.26 16.30 3.85
N GLU A 90 10.98 17.35 4.25
CA GLU A 90 10.85 18.71 3.73
C GLU A 90 11.21 18.83 2.25
N ASN A 91 12.00 17.89 1.70
CA ASN A 91 12.32 17.82 0.27
C ASN A 91 11.14 17.28 -0.57
N GLY A 92 10.06 16.85 0.09
CA GLY A 92 8.86 16.34 -0.55
C GLY A 92 8.70 14.83 -0.40
N MET A 93 7.59 14.32 -0.94
CA MET A 93 7.20 12.92 -0.87
C MET A 93 6.50 12.48 -2.15
N ASN A 94 6.67 11.21 -2.52
CA ASN A 94 5.86 10.58 -3.55
C ASN A 94 4.57 10.06 -2.93
N ILE A 95 3.43 10.67 -3.24
CA ILE A 95 2.14 10.35 -2.63
C ILE A 95 1.25 9.61 -3.65
N LEU A 96 0.70 8.49 -3.21
CA LEU A 96 -0.38 7.77 -3.89
C LEU A 96 -1.64 7.88 -3.03
N GLY A 97 -2.70 8.49 -3.56
CA GLY A 97 -4.01 8.59 -2.91
C GLY A 97 -5.06 7.82 -3.69
N ALA A 98 -5.95 7.13 -2.97
CA ALA A 98 -7.07 6.36 -3.49
C ALA A 98 -8.24 6.41 -2.51
#